data_AF-A0A9W8L2U4-F1
#
_entry.id   AF-A0A9W8L2U4-F1
#
_cell.length_a   1.000
_cell.length_b   1.000
_cell.length_c   1.000
_cell.angle_alpha   90.00
_cell.angle_beta   90.00
_cell.angle_gamma   90.00
#
_symmetry.space_group_name_H-M   'P 1'
#
loop_
_entity.id
_entity.type
_entity.pdbx_description
1 polymer ?
#
loop_
_entity_poly.entity_id
_entity_poly.type
_entity_poly.pdbx_seq_one_letter_code
_entity_poly.pdbx_strand_id
1 'polypeptide(L)'
;MEKALKAFSDHFSVNVIATDPVLMMNSMRVFPTSTMASLGIRPVYYVSVYPRSVFNREREREALERARRAMEEEQAWRDLEMAQTLQRSVDATGGQTLLVDDDLHGADDSQMGLGMLPGGTGKSVRIKIRDKSGKDTLLLVTTSTTVQAIIDNYVSMAGLGDKATVTLEFDDERLDPGSTIGDTEIEDDDMLTAFWR
;
A
#
# COMPACT_ATOMS: atom_id res chain seq x y z
N MET A 1 9.38 25.39 -1.52
CA MET A 1 10.76 24.92 -1.28
C MET A 1 11.76 25.34 -2.35
N GLU A 2 11.28 25.70 -3.54
CA GLU A 2 12.09 26.08 -4.71
C GLU A 2 13.27 27.04 -4.46
N LYS A 3 13.09 28.11 -3.66
CA LYS A 3 14.20 29.03 -3.31
C LYS A 3 15.31 28.35 -2.49
N ALA A 4 14.95 27.44 -1.59
CA ALA A 4 15.92 26.69 -0.79
C ALA A 4 16.65 25.64 -1.64
N LEU A 5 15.95 25.01 -2.58
CA LEU A 5 16.54 24.08 -3.54
C LEU A 5 17.55 24.78 -4.46
N LYS A 6 17.22 25.98 -4.94
CA LYS A 6 18.13 26.79 -5.76
C LYS A 6 19.37 27.23 -4.97
N ALA A 7 19.21 27.66 -3.73
CA ALA A 7 20.35 27.98 -2.86
C ALA A 7 21.21 26.74 -2.55
N PHE A 8 20.58 25.56 -2.41
CA PHE A 8 21.26 24.29 -2.20
C PHE A 8 22.06 23.86 -3.44
N SER A 9 21.50 23.99 -4.65
CA SER A 9 22.20 23.60 -5.88
C SER A 9 23.46 24.39 -6.16
N ASP A 10 23.51 25.65 -5.72
CA ASP A 10 24.68 26.52 -5.91
C ASP A 10 25.89 26.08 -5.05
N HIS A 11 25.69 25.15 -4.10
CA HIS A 11 26.72 24.63 -3.20
C HIS A 11 27.25 23.23 -3.56
N PHE A 12 26.74 22.57 -4.61
CA PHE A 12 27.22 21.25 -5.03
C PHE A 12 27.89 21.30 -6.41
N SER A 13 28.95 20.51 -6.57
CA SER A 13 29.67 20.35 -7.85
C SER A 13 28.82 19.66 -8.93
N VAL A 14 27.76 18.97 -8.53
CA VAL A 14 26.80 18.33 -9.43
C VAL A 14 25.53 19.17 -9.43
N ASN A 15 25.05 19.58 -10.60
CA ASN A 15 23.78 20.29 -10.72
C ASN A 15 22.62 19.32 -10.50
N VAL A 16 22.31 19.06 -9.23
CA VAL A 16 21.27 18.12 -8.80
C VAL A 16 19.88 18.52 -9.33
N ILE A 17 19.64 19.82 -9.56
CA ILE A 17 18.40 20.34 -10.16
C ILE A 17 18.28 19.95 -11.63
N ALA A 18 19.38 19.98 -12.40
CA ALA A 18 19.39 19.56 -13.80
C ALA A 18 19.14 18.04 -13.99
N THR A 19 19.18 17.26 -12.91
CA THR A 19 19.03 15.79 -12.92
C THR A 19 17.67 15.28 -12.43
N ASP A 20 16.66 16.14 -12.37
CA ASP A 20 15.30 15.83 -11.85
C ASP A 20 15.34 15.17 -10.46
N PRO A 21 15.68 15.93 -9.41
CA PRO A 21 15.97 15.35 -8.11
C PRO A 21 14.72 14.84 -7.40
N VAL A 22 14.88 13.70 -6.72
CA VAL A 22 13.85 13.14 -5.85
C VAL A 22 14.10 13.66 -4.43
N LEU A 23 13.12 14.39 -3.90
CA LEU A 23 13.14 14.93 -2.56
C LEU A 23 12.35 14.01 -1.63
N MET A 24 12.94 13.62 -0.52
CA MET A 24 12.35 12.74 0.48
C MET A 24 12.36 13.42 1.84
N MET A 25 11.23 13.43 2.53
CA MET A 25 11.09 13.96 3.89
C MET A 25 10.23 12.99 4.69
N ASN A 26 10.74 12.49 5.82
CA ASN A 26 10.04 11.48 6.65
C ASN A 26 9.51 10.29 5.84
N SER A 27 10.35 9.76 4.93
CA SER A 27 9.99 8.67 4.01
C SER A 27 8.93 8.99 2.95
N MET A 28 8.48 10.24 2.85
CA MET A 28 7.54 10.70 1.82
C MET A 28 8.26 11.49 0.74
N ARG A 29 7.85 11.26 -0.51
CA ARG A 29 8.30 12.11 -1.63
C ARG A 29 7.64 13.47 -1.53
N VAL A 30 8.44 14.52 -1.60
CA VAL A 30 7.98 15.91 -1.54
C VAL A 30 8.30 16.62 -2.86
N PHE A 31 7.46 17.59 -3.24
CA PHE A 31 7.63 18.30 -4.51
C PHE A 31 8.28 19.66 -4.27
N PRO A 32 9.04 20.21 -5.25
CA PRO A 32 9.60 21.56 -5.14
C PRO A 32 8.56 22.66 -4.87
N THR A 33 7.35 22.44 -5.39
CA THR A 33 6.16 23.28 -5.22
C THR A 33 5.52 23.16 -3.85
N SER A 34 5.87 22.14 -3.05
CA SER A 34 5.34 21.98 -1.70
C SER A 34 5.76 23.17 -0.82
N THR A 35 4.78 23.67 -0.06
CA THR A 35 4.96 24.77 0.88
C THR A 35 5.40 24.20 2.23
N MET A 36 6.14 24.97 3.04
CA MET A 36 6.52 24.50 4.38
C MET A 36 5.29 24.18 5.24
N ALA A 37 4.19 24.92 5.07
CA ALA A 37 2.91 24.62 5.71
C ALA A 37 2.34 23.25 5.32
N SER A 38 2.47 22.83 4.05
CA SER A 38 2.03 21.51 3.58
C SER A 38 2.90 20.35 4.06
N LEU A 39 4.09 20.65 4.60
CA LEU A 39 5.05 19.68 5.12
C LEU A 39 4.90 19.49 6.65
N GLY A 40 3.86 20.07 7.25
CA GLY A 40 3.64 20.16 8.70
C GLY A 40 4.17 21.47 9.26
N ILE A 41 3.90 21.81 10.52
CA ILE A 41 4.48 23.00 11.18
C ILE A 41 5.58 22.52 12.12
N ARG A 42 6.84 22.62 11.67
CA ARG A 42 8.03 22.33 12.46
C ARG A 42 9.04 23.47 12.29
N PRO A 43 9.83 23.78 13.32
CA PRO A 43 10.87 24.81 13.20
C PRO A 43 12.03 24.35 12.30
N VAL A 44 12.22 23.04 12.12
CA VAL A 44 13.30 22.44 11.33
C VAL A 44 12.76 21.25 10.55
N TYR A 45 13.16 21.15 9.27
CA TYR A 45 12.83 20.02 8.39
C TYR A 45 14.12 19.44 7.81
N TYR A 46 14.21 18.12 7.79
CA TYR A 46 15.29 17.39 7.14
C TYR A 46 14.75 16.81 5.84
N VAL A 47 15.29 17.28 4.71
CA VAL A 47 14.93 16.81 3.37
C VAL A 47 16.14 16.13 2.76
N SER A 48 16.03 14.84 2.47
CA SER A 48 17.02 14.08 1.73
C SER A 48 16.82 14.30 0.24
N VAL A 49 17.89 14.58 -0.49
CA VAL A 49 17.86 14.84 -1.93
C VAL A 49 18.66 13.76 -2.64
N TYR A 50 18.02 13.05 -3.56
CA TYR A 50 18.62 11.99 -4.35
C TYR A 50 18.56 12.32 -5.84
N PRO A 51 19.62 12.06 -6.62
CA PRO A 51 19.50 11.97 -8.08
C PRO A 51 18.50 10.87 -8.44
N ARG A 52 17.65 11.09 -9.46
CA ARG A 52 16.64 10.11 -9.87
C ARG A 52 17.22 8.74 -10.22
N SER A 53 18.41 8.70 -10.82
CA SER A 53 19.13 7.46 -11.11
C SER A 53 19.50 6.66 -9.85
N VAL A 54 19.88 7.34 -8.77
CA VAL A 54 20.22 6.71 -7.49
C VAL A 54 18.97 6.20 -6.81
N PHE A 55 17.92 7.02 -6.74
CA PHE A 55 16.63 6.64 -6.16
C PHE A 55 16.01 5.44 -6.87
N ASN A 56 15.98 5.46 -8.21
CA ASN A 56 15.45 4.36 -9.00
C ASN A 56 16.24 3.06 -8.77
N ARG A 57 17.57 3.14 -8.76
CA ARG A 57 18.43 1.97 -8.52
C ARG A 57 18.23 1.37 -7.13
N GLU A 58 18.09 2.21 -6.10
CA GLU A 58 17.81 1.76 -4.72
C GLU A 58 16.45 1.06 -4.65
N ARG A 59 15.43 1.65 -5.28
CA ARG A 59 14.06 1.10 -5.32
C ARG A 59 13.97 -0.19 -6.14
N GLU A 60 14.69 -0.27 -7.25
CA GLU A 60 14.80 -1.48 -8.08
C GLU A 60 15.51 -2.59 -7.34
N ARG A 61 16.59 -2.30 -6.60
CA ARG A 61 17.29 -3.30 -5.78
C ARG A 61 16.37 -3.88 -4.71
N GLU A 62 15.63 -3.01 -4.02
CA GLU A 62 14.66 -3.43 -3.01
C GLU A 62 13.49 -4.23 -3.61
N ALA A 63 13.01 -3.84 -4.79
CA ALA A 63 12.00 -4.59 -5.53
C ALA A 63 12.50 -5.99 -5.96
N LEU A 64 13.76 -6.08 -6.39
CA LEU A 64 14.38 -7.33 -6.82
C LEU A 64 14.58 -8.31 -5.64
N GLU A 65 15.04 -7.84 -4.49
CA GLU A 65 15.15 -8.66 -3.28
C GLU A 65 13.79 -9.18 -2.81
N ARG A 66 12.76 -8.33 -2.88
CA ARG A 66 11.39 -8.71 -2.55
C ARG A 66 10.84 -9.75 -3.53
N ALA A 67 11.13 -9.61 -4.82
CA ALA A 67 10.75 -10.58 -5.84
C ALA A 67 11.46 -11.94 -5.66
N ARG A 68 12.75 -11.93 -5.29
CA ARG A 68 13.49 -13.17 -5.04
C ARG A 68 12.92 -13.96 -3.87
N ARG A 69 12.57 -13.27 -2.78
CA ARG A 69 11.95 -13.89 -1.61
C ARG A 69 10.57 -14.49 -1.93
N ALA A 70 9.75 -13.77 -2.70
CA ALA A 70 8.44 -14.28 -3.12
C ALA A 70 8.55 -15.53 -4.00
N MET A 71 9.57 -15.59 -4.87
CA MET A 71 9.80 -16.76 -5.73
C MET A 71 10.30 -17.98 -4.94
N GLU A 72 11.15 -17.77 -3.94
CA GLU A 72 11.59 -18.84 -3.01
C GLU A 72 10.41 -19.39 -2.19
N GLU A 73 9.50 -18.53 -1.72
CA GLU A 73 8.28 -18.95 -1.00
C GLU A 73 7.32 -19.74 -1.90
N GLU A 74 7.14 -19.32 -3.16
CA GLU A 74 6.30 -20.03 -4.13
C GLU A 74 6.87 -21.42 -4.45
N GLN A 75 8.20 -21.52 -4.62
CA GLN A 75 8.86 -22.81 -4.83
C GLN A 75 8.67 -23.74 -3.62
N ALA A 76 8.84 -23.23 -2.40
CA ALA A 76 8.62 -24.00 -1.18
C ALA A 76 7.18 -24.51 -1.06
N TRP A 77 6.18 -23.71 -1.48
CA TRP A 77 4.78 -24.12 -1.48
C TRP A 77 4.51 -25.25 -2.48
N ARG A 78 5.03 -25.14 -3.71
CA ARG A 78 4.88 -26.17 -4.74
C ARG A 78 5.56 -27.48 -4.36
N ASP A 79 6.72 -27.41 -3.72
CA ASP A 79 7.43 -28.60 -3.23
C ASP A 79 6.67 -29.29 -2.09
N LEU A 80 6.04 -28.51 -1.20
CA LEU A 80 5.17 -29.04 -0.14
C LEU A 80 3.92 -29.73 -0.73
N GLU A 81 3.32 -29.15 -1.76
CA GLU A 81 2.17 -29.71 -2.46
C GLU A 81 2.53 -31.02 -3.19
N MET A 82 3.67 -31.07 -3.86
CA MET A 82 4.19 -32.30 -4.47
C MET A 82 4.48 -33.38 -3.43
N ALA A 83 5.00 -33.02 -2.25
CA ALA A 83 5.24 -33.97 -1.17
C ALA A 83 3.92 -34.55 -0.61
N GLN A 84 2.87 -33.73 -0.44
CA GLN A 84 1.56 -34.20 0.03
C GLN A 84 0.86 -35.12 -0.98
N THR A 85 0.92 -34.78 -2.27
CA THR A 85 0.31 -35.60 -3.33
C THR A 85 0.99 -36.96 -3.46
N LEU A 86 2.32 -37.01 -3.34
CA LEU A 86 3.07 -38.26 -3.27
C LEU A 86 2.68 -39.08 -2.03
N GLN A 87 2.59 -38.47 -0.86
CA GLN A 87 2.23 -39.18 0.37
C GLN A 87 0.81 -39.78 0.33
N ARG A 88 -0.13 -39.08 -0.31
CA ARG A 88 -1.50 -39.57 -0.52
C ARG A 88 -1.58 -40.74 -1.52
N SER A 89 -0.67 -40.80 -2.48
CA SER A 89 -0.58 -41.92 -3.43
C SER A 89 0.02 -43.19 -2.81
N VAL A 90 0.84 -43.07 -1.76
CA VAL A 90 1.43 -44.21 -1.06
C VAL A 90 0.41 -44.92 -0.16
N ASP A 91 -0.54 -44.20 0.43
CA ASP A 91 -1.63 -44.78 1.23
C ASP A 91 -2.76 -45.43 0.40
N ALA A 92 -2.86 -45.14 -0.90
CA ALA A 92 -3.93 -45.66 -1.78
C ALA A 92 -3.70 -47.08 -2.33
N THR A 93 -2.61 -47.76 -1.95
CA THR A 93 -2.29 -49.13 -2.43
C THR A 93 -2.76 -50.24 -1.48
N GLY A 94 -3.67 -49.94 -0.53
CA GLY A 94 -4.20 -50.93 0.41
C GLY A 94 -5.65 -50.69 0.80
N GLY A 95 -6.61 -51.12 -0.03
CA GLY A 95 -8.02 -51.27 0.41
C GLY A 95 -9.06 -50.98 -0.66
N GLN A 96 -9.64 -52.05 -1.21
CA GLN A 96 -10.76 -52.11 -2.15
C GLN A 96 -12.09 -51.70 -1.48
N THR A 97 -12.94 -50.87 -2.11
CA THR A 97 -14.34 -51.20 -2.53
C THR A 97 -15.09 -50.04 -3.21
N LEU A 98 -15.89 -50.43 -4.22
CA LEU A 98 -16.81 -49.66 -5.05
C LEU A 98 -17.96 -48.95 -4.29
N LEU A 99 -18.44 -47.81 -4.80
CA LEU A 99 -19.84 -47.62 -5.22
C LEU A 99 -19.94 -46.57 -6.37
N VAL A 100 -20.84 -46.89 -7.30
CA VAL A 100 -21.28 -46.23 -8.54
C VAL A 100 -22.40 -45.22 -8.16
N ASP A 101 -22.55 -44.05 -8.78
CA ASP A 101 -23.50 -43.71 -9.87
C ASP A 101 -23.44 -42.17 -10.04
N ASP A 102 -23.22 -41.66 -11.25
CA ASP A 102 -24.23 -41.20 -12.23
C ASP A 102 -24.59 -39.72 -12.02
N ASP A 103 -24.00 -38.84 -12.83
CA ASP A 103 -24.76 -37.85 -13.61
C ASP A 103 -23.85 -37.16 -14.63
N LEU A 104 -24.17 -37.39 -15.90
CA LEU A 104 -23.73 -36.60 -17.04
C LEU A 104 -24.02 -35.11 -16.78
N HIS A 105 -23.18 -34.22 -17.32
CA HIS A 105 -23.54 -33.06 -18.18
C HIS A 105 -22.18 -32.53 -18.69
N GLY A 106 -21.87 -32.62 -19.98
CA GLY A 106 -22.52 -31.81 -21.01
C GLY A 106 -21.62 -30.61 -21.26
N ALA A 107 -20.96 -30.60 -22.43
CA ALA A 107 -20.01 -29.58 -22.85
C ALA A 107 -20.52 -28.15 -22.64
N ASP A 108 -19.67 -27.29 -22.06
CA ASP A 108 -19.73 -25.86 -22.35
C ASP A 108 -18.31 -25.30 -22.45
N ASP A 109 -18.01 -24.84 -23.66
CA ASP A 109 -16.79 -24.17 -24.07
C ASP A 109 -17.04 -22.68 -23.83
N SER A 110 -16.62 -22.17 -22.67
CA SER A 110 -16.66 -20.75 -22.34
C SER A 110 -15.58 -20.37 -21.32
N GLN A 111 -14.44 -19.93 -21.85
CA GLN A 111 -13.83 -18.63 -21.53
C GLN A 111 -13.40 -18.33 -20.07
N MET A 112 -12.07 -18.35 -19.87
CA MET A 112 -11.23 -17.39 -19.08
C MET A 112 -11.38 -17.31 -17.54
N GLY A 113 -10.23 -17.32 -16.85
CA GLY A 113 -10.16 -16.85 -15.46
C GLY A 113 -8.78 -16.99 -14.81
N LEU A 114 -7.86 -16.10 -15.17
CA LEU A 114 -6.52 -15.92 -14.58
C LEU A 114 -6.58 -15.73 -13.05
N GLY A 115 -6.04 -16.68 -12.28
CA GLY A 115 -5.77 -16.54 -10.85
C GLY A 115 -4.49 -15.73 -10.60
N MET A 116 -4.68 -14.49 -10.19
CA MET A 116 -3.67 -13.42 -10.07
C MET A 116 -2.55 -13.67 -9.05
N LEU A 117 -1.33 -13.36 -9.48
CA LEU A 117 -0.24 -12.83 -8.63
C LEU A 117 -0.70 -11.49 -8.02
N PRO A 118 -0.40 -11.15 -6.75
CA PRO A 118 -0.62 -9.80 -6.23
C PRO A 118 0.52 -8.87 -6.70
N GLY A 119 0.69 -8.76 -8.01
CA GLY A 119 1.36 -7.65 -8.65
C GLY A 119 0.40 -6.48 -8.75
N GLY A 120 -0.02 -5.94 -7.60
CA GLY A 120 -0.93 -4.81 -7.56
C GLY A 120 -0.24 -3.55 -8.02
N THR A 121 -0.44 -3.15 -9.28
CA THR A 121 -0.52 -1.73 -9.65
C THR A 121 -1.73 -1.14 -8.91
N GLY A 122 -1.64 -1.03 -7.58
CA GLY A 122 -2.74 -0.59 -6.74
C GLY A 122 -3.03 0.87 -7.02
N LYS A 123 -4.26 1.17 -7.45
CA LYS A 123 -4.73 2.55 -7.51
C LYS A 123 -4.52 3.16 -6.13
N SER A 124 -3.76 4.25 -6.09
CA SER A 124 -3.52 5.01 -4.86
C SER A 124 -4.45 6.20 -4.86
N VAL A 125 -5.10 6.44 -3.73
CA VAL A 125 -6.10 7.49 -3.52
C VAL A 125 -5.58 8.42 -2.44
N ARG A 126 -5.61 9.73 -2.71
CA ARG A 126 -5.30 10.75 -1.72
C ARG A 126 -6.57 11.12 -0.98
N ILE A 127 -6.57 11.01 0.35
CA ILE A 127 -7.72 11.36 1.19
C ILE A 127 -7.33 12.44 2.20
N LYS A 128 -8.29 13.27 2.62
CA LYS A 128 -8.12 14.32 3.63
C LYS A 128 -8.94 13.97 4.86
N ILE A 129 -8.32 13.79 6.02
CA ILE A 129 -9.02 13.54 7.27
C ILE A 129 -9.12 14.86 8.05
N ARG A 130 -10.34 15.37 8.21
CA ARG A 130 -10.64 16.54 9.04
C ARG A 130 -11.04 16.12 10.44
N ASP A 131 -10.44 16.77 11.42
CA ASP A 131 -10.71 16.53 12.83
C ASP A 131 -11.76 17.53 13.38
N LYS A 132 -12.30 17.28 14.59
CA LYS A 132 -13.26 18.18 15.27
C LYS A 132 -12.70 19.58 15.56
N SER A 133 -11.38 19.76 15.57
CA SER A 133 -10.72 21.05 15.74
C SER A 133 -10.57 21.81 14.41
N GLY A 134 -10.99 21.20 13.29
CA GLY A 134 -10.85 21.74 11.94
C GLY A 134 -9.45 21.55 11.34
N LYS A 135 -8.61 20.70 11.94
CA LYS A 135 -7.29 20.36 11.41
C LYS A 135 -7.44 19.25 10.36
N ASP A 136 -6.90 19.52 9.18
CA ASP A 136 -6.90 18.60 8.06
C ASP A 136 -5.58 17.83 7.98
N THR A 137 -5.67 16.51 7.81
CA THR A 137 -4.54 15.60 7.68
C THR A 137 -4.65 14.87 6.35
N LEU A 138 -3.68 15.08 5.44
CA LEU A 138 -3.68 14.40 4.15
C LEU A 138 -2.97 13.06 4.22
N LEU A 139 -3.57 12.03 3.62
CA LEU A 139 -3.05 10.67 3.55
C LEU A 139 -3.08 10.18 2.10
N LEU A 140 -2.06 9.41 1.71
CA LEU A 140 -2.04 8.67 0.44
C LEU A 140 -2.13 7.18 0.77
N VAL A 141 -3.23 6.55 0.36
CA VAL A 141 -3.55 5.17 0.69
C VAL A 141 -3.78 4.37 -0.60
N THR A 142 -3.58 3.06 -0.57
CA THR A 142 -3.97 2.21 -1.70
C THR A 142 -5.44 1.83 -1.57
N THR A 143 -6.11 1.52 -2.67
CA THR A 143 -7.48 0.97 -2.63
C THR A 143 -7.57 -0.32 -1.83
N SER A 144 -6.46 -1.06 -1.69
CA SER A 144 -6.39 -2.27 -0.84
C SER A 144 -6.20 -1.97 0.65
N THR A 145 -6.03 -0.71 1.05
CA THR A 145 -5.83 -0.32 2.46
C THR A 145 -7.17 -0.38 3.18
N THR A 146 -7.20 -1.01 4.36
CA THR A 146 -8.40 -1.08 5.20
C THR A 146 -8.64 0.24 5.95
N VAL A 147 -9.90 0.53 6.24
CA VAL A 147 -10.29 1.69 7.06
C VAL A 147 -9.64 1.62 8.44
N GLN A 148 -9.50 0.43 9.04
CA GLN A 148 -8.79 0.24 10.30
C GLN A 148 -7.32 0.70 10.22
N ALA A 149 -6.60 0.35 9.16
CA ALA A 149 -5.20 0.77 9.00
C ALA A 149 -5.06 2.30 8.88
N ILE A 150 -6.07 2.96 8.30
CA ILE A 150 -6.14 4.42 8.18
C ILE A 150 -6.40 5.05 9.54
N ILE A 151 -7.29 4.45 10.34
CA ILE A 151 -7.56 4.87 11.72
C ILE A 151 -6.29 4.78 12.56
N ASP A 152 -5.59 3.65 12.55
CA ASP A 152 -4.37 3.43 13.35
C ASP A 152 -3.27 4.44 12.97
N ASN A 153 -3.13 4.72 11.67
CA ASN A 153 -2.20 5.72 11.17
C ASN A 153 -2.59 7.12 11.62
N TYR A 154 -3.87 7.47 11.52
CA TYR A 154 -4.40 8.76 11.97
C TYR A 154 -4.21 8.98 13.48
N VAL A 155 -4.50 7.98 14.32
CA VAL A 155 -4.26 8.01 15.78
C VAL A 155 -2.80 8.33 16.08
N SER A 156 -1.88 7.62 15.41
CA SER A 156 -0.44 7.81 15.56
C SER A 156 0.03 9.21 15.14
N MET A 157 -0.51 9.75 14.04
CA MET A 157 -0.15 11.07 13.53
C MET A 157 -0.77 12.22 14.35
N ALA A 158 -2.00 12.02 14.84
CA ALA A 158 -2.71 12.99 15.65
C ALA A 158 -2.20 13.02 17.10
N GLY A 159 -1.37 12.04 17.50
CA GLY A 159 -0.88 11.91 18.87
C GLY A 159 -2.01 11.59 19.86
N LEU A 160 -3.08 10.99 19.35
CA LEU A 160 -4.17 10.48 20.19
C LEU A 160 -3.60 9.24 20.89
N GLY A 161 -3.58 9.24 22.23
CA GLY A 161 -2.99 8.12 22.97
C GLY A 161 -3.67 6.79 22.65
N ASP A 162 -3.00 5.67 22.92
CA ASP A 162 -3.39 4.29 22.56
C ASP A 162 -4.80 3.83 23.03
N LYS A 163 -5.52 4.66 23.79
CA LYS A 163 -6.89 4.41 24.27
C LYS A 163 -7.96 5.21 23.53
N ALA A 164 -7.60 6.07 22.59
CA ALA A 164 -8.55 6.88 21.84
C ALA A 164 -9.34 5.99 20.86
N THR A 165 -10.67 6.04 20.94
CA THR A 165 -11.53 5.35 19.95
C THR A 165 -11.84 6.34 18.83
N VAL A 166 -11.33 6.06 17.63
CA VAL A 166 -11.54 6.90 16.44
C VAL A 166 -12.51 6.22 15.48
N THR A 167 -13.43 7.00 14.93
CA THR A 167 -14.36 6.61 13.87
C THR A 167 -14.22 7.60 12.71
N LEU A 168 -14.23 7.08 11.49
CA LEU A 168 -14.18 7.89 10.26
C LEU A 168 -15.58 7.91 9.62
N GLU A 169 -16.02 9.10 9.21
CA GLU A 169 -17.26 9.31 8.46
C GLU A 169 -16.97 9.92 7.09
N PHE A 170 -17.69 9.48 6.06
CA PHE A 170 -17.68 10.00 4.69
C PHE A 170 -19.12 10.26 4.27
N ASP A 171 -19.45 11.46 3.77
CA ASP A 171 -20.83 11.84 3.40
C ASP A 171 -21.91 11.45 4.45
N ASP A 172 -21.64 11.76 5.71
CA ASP A 172 -22.49 11.44 6.88
C ASP A 172 -22.67 9.92 7.16
N GLU A 173 -21.96 9.03 6.45
CA GLU A 173 -21.92 7.60 6.67
C GLU A 173 -20.66 7.16 7.43
N ARG A 174 -20.82 6.24 8.40
CA ARG A 174 -19.70 5.67 9.15
C ARG A 174 -19.04 4.57 8.35
N LEU A 175 -17.72 4.72 8.14
CA LEU A 175 -16.93 3.71 7.48
C LEU A 175 -16.70 2.51 8.40
N ASP A 176 -16.97 1.31 7.89
CA ASP A 176 -16.67 0.06 8.58
C ASP A 176 -15.14 -0.17 8.62
N PRO A 177 -14.53 -0.38 9.80
CA PRO A 177 -13.09 -0.65 9.90
C PRO A 177 -12.62 -1.88 9.11
N GLY A 178 -13.51 -2.84 8.85
CA GLY A 178 -13.21 -4.05 8.07
C GLY A 178 -13.14 -3.84 6.55
N SER A 179 -13.75 -2.76 6.04
CA SER A 179 -13.80 -2.47 4.60
C SER A 179 -12.49 -1.89 4.09
N THR A 180 -12.21 -2.10 2.80
CA THR A 180 -11.11 -1.43 2.11
C THR A 180 -11.58 -0.14 1.43
N ILE A 181 -10.64 0.77 1.16
CA ILE A 181 -10.94 1.99 0.40
C ILE A 181 -11.50 1.68 -0.99
N GLY A 182 -11.09 0.57 -1.61
CA GLY A 182 -11.61 0.13 -2.90
C GLY A 182 -13.06 -0.36 -2.86
N ASP A 183 -13.56 -0.74 -1.70
CA ASP A 183 -14.95 -1.19 -1.49
C ASP A 183 -15.89 -0.02 -1.12
N THR A 184 -15.32 1.19 -0.95
CA THR A 184 -16.04 2.42 -0.61
C THR A 184 -16.13 3.34 -1.82
N GLU A 185 -17.02 4.34 -1.78
CA GLU A 185 -17.13 5.38 -2.83
C GLU A 185 -16.09 6.50 -2.69
N ILE A 186 -15.01 6.25 -1.94
CA ILE A 186 -13.96 7.25 -1.66
C ILE A 186 -13.00 7.37 -2.86
N GLU A 187 -12.91 8.57 -3.41
CA GLU A 187 -12.06 8.95 -4.53
C GLU A 187 -10.90 9.88 -4.14
N ASP A 188 -10.10 10.29 -5.14
CA ASP A 188 -8.94 11.16 -4.91
C ASP A 188 -9.39 12.56 -4.50
N ASP A 189 -8.69 13.10 -3.50
CA ASP A 189 -8.94 14.38 -2.84
C ASP A 189 -10.18 14.47 -1.92
N ASP A 190 -10.89 13.37 -1.70
CA ASP A 190 -12.05 13.27 -0.80
C ASP A 190 -11.74 13.56 0.67
N MET A 191 -12.77 13.97 1.41
CA MET A 191 -12.65 14.38 2.80
C MET A 191 -13.42 13.45 3.74
N LEU A 192 -12.69 12.85 4.67
CA LEU A 192 -13.23 12.08 5.78
C LEU A 192 -13.29 12.94 7.04
N THR A 193 -14.32 12.75 7.86
CA THR A 193 -14.42 13.39 9.17
C THR A 193 -14.04 12.40 10.25
N ALA A 194 -13.04 12.75 11.07
CA ALA A 194 -12.61 11.94 12.20
C ALA A 194 -13.33 12.36 13.49
N PHE A 195 -13.92 11.37 14.14
CA PHE A 195 -14.52 11.50 15.47
C PHE A 195 -13.72 10.66 16.45
N TRP A 196 -13.18 11.29 17.49
CA TRP A 196 -12.55 10.59 18.61
C TRP A 196 -13.24 10.91 19.94
N ARG A 197 -13.11 9.97 20.88
CA ARG A 197 -13.52 10.06 22.28
C ARG A 197 -12.37 9.63 23.19
#